data_AF-A0A2W1K7L4-F1
#
_entry.id   AF-A0A2W1K7L4-F1
#
_cell.length_a   1.000
_cell.length_b   1.000
_cell.length_c   1.000
_cell.angle_alpha   90.00
_cell.angle_beta   90.00
_cell.angle_gamma   90.00
#
_symmetry.space_group_name_H-M   'P 1'
#
loop_
_entity.id
_entity.type
_entity.pdbx_description
1 polymer ?
#
loop_
_entity_poly.entity_id
_entity_poly.type
_entity_poly.pdbx_seq_one_letter_code
_entity_poly.pdbx_strand_id
1 'polypeptide(L)' 'MSTQIKISVGAWYILPNTLRPEDRSLDYRVLVTDMDQKTVHFETEPAPGWARGTPLSLPRAAFRKLASPVKE' A
#
# COMPACT_ATOMS: atom_id res chain seq x y z
N MET A 1 22.43 1.00 2.57
CA MET A 1 21.78 -0.32 2.76
C MET A 1 20.32 -0.19 2.36
N SER A 2 19.90 -0.78 1.24
CA SER A 2 18.51 -0.71 0.78
C SER A 2 17.68 -1.68 1.63
N THR A 3 16.92 -1.17 2.60
CA THR A 3 16.02 -1.99 3.42
C THR A 3 15.00 -2.66 2.51
N GLN A 4 15.24 -3.92 2.20
CA GLN A 4 14.45 -4.69 1.26
C GLN A 4 13.13 -5.08 1.94
N ILE A 5 12.10 -4.25 1.81
CA ILE A 5 10.79 -4.50 2.43
C ILE A 5 10.24 -5.85 1.93
N LYS A 6 9.89 -6.74 2.87
CA LYS A 6 9.18 -7.99 2.59
C LYS A 6 7.68 -7.66 2.59
N ILE A 7 7.05 -7.79 1.43
CA ILE A 7 5.62 -7.55 1.27
C ILE A 7 4.87 -8.81 1.72
N SER A 8 3.85 -8.63 2.55
CA SER A 8 3.04 -9.70 3.12
C SER A 8 1.57 -9.46 2.81
N VAL A 9 0.88 -10.51 2.36
CA VAL A 9 -0.58 -10.51 2.22
C VAL A 9 -1.21 -10.43 3.61
N GLY A 10 -2.26 -9.63 3.75
CA GLY A 10 -2.93 -9.34 5.03
C GLY A 10 -2.28 -8.24 5.86
N ALA A 11 -1.18 -7.63 5.39
CA ALA A 11 -0.50 -6.55 6.10
C ALA A 11 -0.85 -5.17 5.54
N TRP A 12 -0.87 -4.17 6.43
CA TRP A 12 -1.09 -2.77 6.10
C TRP A 12 0.20 -2.03 5.73
N TYR A 13 0.11 -1.21 4.70
CA TYR A 13 1.20 -0.37 4.21
C TYR A 13 0.70 1.06 3.99
N ILE A 14 1.64 2.00 4.00
CA ILE A 14 1.43 3.38 3.59
C ILE A 14 2.04 3.59 2.21
N LEU A 15 1.26 4.09 1.25
CA LEU A 15 1.72 4.53 -0.06
C LEU A 15 1.71 6.06 -0.14
N PRO A 16 2.80 6.68 -0.62
CA PRO A 16 2.89 8.13 -0.74
C PRO A 16 1.85 8.67 -1.73
N ASN A 17 1.22 9.79 -1.37
CA ASN A 17 0.37 10.51 -2.30
C ASN A 17 1.21 11.24 -3.34
N THR A 18 1.10 10.84 -4.61
CA THR A 18 1.91 11.43 -5.69
C THR A 18 1.38 12.77 -6.19
N LEU A 19 0.13 13.13 -5.90
CA LEU A 19 -0.47 14.41 -6.26
C LEU A 19 -0.10 15.52 -5.28
N ARG A 20 0.18 15.15 -4.02
CA ARG A 20 0.56 16.05 -2.92
C ARG A 20 1.72 15.44 -2.11
N PRO A 21 2.91 15.27 -2.71
CA PRO A 21 4.04 14.62 -2.03
C PRO A 21 4.54 15.41 -0.80
N GLU A 22 4.25 16.70 -0.72
CA GLU A 22 4.56 17.57 0.42
C GLU A 22 3.70 17.31 1.66
N ASP A 23 2.51 16.73 1.50
CA ASP A 23 1.56 16.50 2.58
C ASP A 23 1.38 15.00 2.85
N ARG A 24 2.20 14.50 3.77
CA ARG A 24 2.22 13.08 4.20
C ARG A 24 0.93 12.65 4.90
N SER A 25 0.07 13.58 5.33
CA SER A 25 -1.23 13.24 5.93
C SER A 25 -2.22 12.69 4.90
N LEU A 26 -1.97 12.93 3.61
CA LEU A 26 -2.78 12.46 2.49
C LEU A 26 -2.28 11.13 1.91
N ASP A 27 -1.25 10.53 2.51
CA ASP A 27 -0.73 9.22 2.10
C ASP A 27 -1.82 8.14 2.28
N TYR A 28 -1.85 7.18 1.37
CA TYR A 28 -2.86 6.13 1.36
C TYR A 28 -2.45 4.99 2.28
N ARG A 29 -3.29 4.68 3.27
CA ARG A 29 -3.21 3.41 3.99
C ARG A 29 -3.87 2.32 3.16
N VAL A 30 -3.14 1.25 2.88
CA VAL A 30 -3.59 0.17 1.99
C VAL A 30 -3.34 -1.20 2.61
N LEU A 31 -4.28 -2.13 2.42
CA LEU A 31 -4.18 -3.53 2.83
C LEU A 31 -3.80 -4.38 1.62
N VAL A 32 -2.69 -5.11 1.69
CA VAL A 32 -2.36 -6.07 0.64
C VAL A 32 -3.29 -7.27 0.74
N THR A 33 -4.10 -7.50 -0.29
CA THR A 33 -5.11 -8.56 -0.34
C THR A 33 -4.63 -9.78 -1.11
N ASP A 34 -3.76 -9.60 -2.11
CA ASP A 34 -3.14 -10.69 -2.86
C ASP A 34 -1.80 -10.25 -3.48
N MET A 35 -0.96 -11.20 -3.88
CA MET A 35 0.31 -10.91 -4.53
C MET A 35 0.75 -12.06 -5.43
N ASP A 36 1.02 -11.72 -6.69
CA ASP A 36 1.66 -12.63 -7.65
C ASP A 36 3.17 -12.35 -7.78
N GLN A 37 3.85 -13.00 -8.72
CA GLN A 37 5.29 -12.82 -8.92
C GLN A 37 5.69 -11.37 -9.29
N LYS A 38 4.84 -10.65 -10.01
CA LYS A 38 5.08 -9.33 -10.60
C LYS A 38 4.16 -8.22 -10.08
N THR A 39 3.03 -8.56 -9.46
CA THR A 39 1.98 -7.60 -9.07
C THR A 39 1.60 -7.78 -7.62
N VAL A 40 1.26 -6.68 -6.97
CA VAL A 40 0.66 -6.64 -5.63
C VAL A 40 -0.74 -6.06 -5.78
N HIS A 41 -1.73 -6.80 -5.28
CA HIS A 41 -3.12 -6.38 -5.21
C HIS A 41 -3.41 -5.89 -3.79
N PHE A 42 -4.07 -4.75 -3.68
CA PHE A 42 -4.36 -4.13 -2.40
C PHE A 42 -5.64 -3.32 -2.46
N GLU A 43 -6.22 -3.06 -1.29
CA GLU A 43 -7.37 -2.19 -1.13
C GLU A 43 -6.98 -0.97 -0.29
N THR A 44 -7.53 0.20 -0.58
CA THR A 44 -7.39 1.36 0.31
C THR A 44 -8.10 1.11 1.64
N GLU A 45 -7.76 1.88 2.67
CA GLU A 45 -8.59 1.93 3.87
C GLU A 45 -10.03 2.31 3.46
N PRO A 46 -11.05 1.54 3.90
CA PRO A 46 -12.43 1.81 3.55
C PRO A 46 -12.90 3.12 4.19
N ALA A 47 -13.73 3.88 3.46
CA ALA A 47 -14.39 5.04 4.04
C ALA A 47 -15.35 4.61 5.18
N PRO A 48 -15.62 5.47 6.17
CA PRO A 48 -16.59 5.16 7.23
C PRO A 48 -17.94 4.72 6.65
N GLY A 49 -18.46 3.59 7.12
CA GLY A 49 -19.71 3.00 6.64
C GLY A 49 -19.58 2.09 5.41
N TRP A 50 -18.38 1.93 4.87
CA TRP A 50 -18.10 0.99 3.78
C TRP A 50 -17.44 -0.28 4.29
N ALA A 51 -17.83 -1.42 3.74
CA ALA A 51 -17.29 -2.73 4.13
C ALA A 51 -15.95 -3.07 3.44
N ARG A 52 -15.61 -2.38 2.34
CA ARG A 52 -14.39 -2.62 1.55
C ARG A 52 -13.84 -1.33 0.96
N GLY A 53 -12.52 -1.30 0.78
CA GLY A 53 -11.81 -0.21 0.13
C GLY A 53 -11.88 -0.28 -1.39
N THR A 54 -11.24 0.67 -2.06
CA THR A 54 -11.08 0.62 -3.52
C THR A 54 -9.99 -0.38 -3.90
N PRO A 55 -10.27 -1.40 -4.72
CA PRO A 55 -9.26 -2.35 -5.17
C PRO A 55 -8.31 -1.70 -6.17
N LEU A 56 -7.01 -1.88 -5.95
CA LEU A 56 -5.92 -1.34 -6.74
C LEU A 56 -4.82 -2.38 -6.91
N SER A 57 -3.91 -2.12 -7.86
CA SER A 57 -2.75 -2.98 -8.05
C SER A 57 -1.54 -2.18 -8.54
N LEU A 58 -0.35 -2.64 -8.19
CA LEU A 58 0.91 -2.07 -8.65
C LEU A 58 1.93 -3.17 -8.97
N PRO A 59 2.87 -2.91 -9.88
CA PRO A 59 4.03 -3.77 -10.02
C PRO A 59 4.74 -3.94 -8.67
N ARG A 60 5.07 -5.18 -8.31
CA ARG A 60 5.71 -5.54 -7.04
C ARG A 60 6.98 -4.76 -6.77
N ALA A 61 7.76 -4.48 -7.83
CA ALA A 61 8.96 -3.65 -7.73
C ALA A 61 8.65 -2.17 -7.40
N ALA A 62 7.57 -1.62 -7.94
CA ALA A 62 7.12 -0.26 -7.64
C ALA A 62 6.55 -0.20 -6.22
N PHE A 63 5.68 -1.14 -5.85
CA PHE A 63 5.14 -1.24 -4.50
C PHE A 63 6.25 -1.31 -3.46
N ARG A 64 7.26 -2.17 -3.67
CA ARG A 64 8.41 -2.30 -2.75
C ARG A 64 9.22 -1.02 -2.58
N LYS A 65 9.30 -0.18 -3.61
CA LYS A 65 10.03 1.10 -3.56
C LYS A 65 9.24 2.20 -2.84
N LEU A 66 7.92 2.17 -2.95
CA LEU A 66 7.03 3.23 -2.49
C LEU A 66 6.44 2.94 -1.11
N ALA A 67 6.05 1.69 -0.86
CA ALA A 67 5.33 1.29 0.33
C ALA A 67 6.21 1.35 1.57
N SER A 68 5.65 1.81 2.67
CA SER A 68 6.23 1.70 4.01
C SER A 68 5.34 0.82 4.89
N PRO A 69 5.88 -0.17 5.63
CA PRO A 69 5.07 -0.99 6.51
C PRO A 69 4.49 -0.13 7.64
N VAL A 70 3.21 -0.31 7.95
CA VAL A 70 2.62 0.25 9.18
C VAL A 70 3.19 -0.55 10.35
N LYS A 71 3.92 0.13 11.25
CA LYS A 71 4.32 -0.46 12.53
C LYS A 71 3.16 -0.26 13.49
N GLU A 72 2.46 -1.34 13.83
CA GLU A 72 1.57 -1.38 15.00
C GLU A 72 2.38 -1.41 16.30
#